data_AF-A0A521I2U3-F1
#
_entry.id   AF-A0A521I2U3-F1
#
_cell.length_a   1.000
_cell.length_b   1.000
_cell.length_c   1.000
_cell.angle_alpha   90.00
_cell.angle_beta   90.00
_cell.angle_gamma   90.00
#
_symmetry.space_group_name_H-M   'P 1'
#
loop_
_entity.id
_entity.type
_entity.pdbx_description
1 polymer ?
#
loop_
_entity_poly.entity_id
_entity_poly.type
_entity_poly.pdbx_seq_one_letter_code
_entity_poly.pdbx_strand_id
1 'polypeptide(L)' 'MPKFGPIKRKDLIYHLRQFGFEGPRPGGNHEYMIKDNTRVYLPNPHEGEIGRSLLARILRQAGIDRNEWEKLK' A
#
# COMPACT_ATOMS: atom_id res chain seq x y z
N MET A 1 9.21 8.61 7.53
CA MET A 1 9.35 8.71 6.06
C MET A 1 9.54 7.35 5.44
N PRO A 2 8.51 6.77 4.83
CA PRO A 2 8.69 5.57 4.03
C PRO A 2 9.55 5.90 2.81
N LYS A 3 10.68 5.20 2.68
CA LYS A 3 11.49 5.30 1.47
C LYS A 3 10.74 4.66 0.30
N PHE A 4 10.90 5.20 -0.90
CA PHE A 4 10.41 4.53 -2.11
C PHE A 4 11.33 3.36 -2.47
N GLY A 5 11.19 2.25 -1.74
CA GLY A 5 12.01 1.05 -1.84
C GLY A 5 11.28 -0.19 -1.32
N PRO A 6 12.01 -1.30 -1.09
CA PRO A 6 11.46 -2.46 -0.42
C PRO A 6 10.77 -2.08 0.89
N ILE A 7 9.55 -2.59 1.11
CA ILE A 7 8.76 -2.29 2.31
C ILE A 7 8.04 -3.53 2.82
N LYS A 8 7.92 -3.67 4.13
CA LYS A 8 7.11 -4.74 4.72
C LYS A 8 5.63 -4.48 4.49
N ARG A 9 4.86 -5.56 4.33
CA ARG A 9 3.40 -5.48 4.16
C ARG A 9 2.71 -4.68 5.28
N LYS A 10 3.15 -4.86 6.53
CA LYS A 10 2.60 -4.12 7.69
C LYS A 10 2.81 -2.61 7.56
N ASP A 11 4.00 -2.20 7.12
CA ASP A 11 4.34 -0.78 6.94
C ASP A 11 3.57 -0.18 5.76
N LEU A 12 3.40 -0.94 4.66
CA LEU A 12 2.52 -0.53 3.56
C LEU A 12 1.10 -0.25 4.05
N ILE A 13 0.51 -1.16 4.83
CA ILE A 13 -0.84 -0.98 5.40
C ILE A 13 -0.88 0.26 6.31
N TYR A 14 0.12 0.42 7.17
CA TYR A 14 0.23 1.56 8.08
C TYR A 14 0.22 2.89 7.32
N HIS A 15 1.03 3.02 6.27
CA HIS A 15 1.11 4.24 5.48
C HIS A 15 -0.14 4.48 4.62
N LEU A 16 -0.74 3.45 4.04
CA LEU A 16 -2.02 3.57 3.32
C LEU A 16 -3.12 4.11 4.25
N ARG A 17 -3.15 3.70 5.53
CA ARG A 17 -4.07 4.29 6.52
C ARG A 17 -3.86 5.78 6.73
N GLN A 18 -2.61 6.26 6.69
CA GLN A 18 -2.32 7.70 6.78
C GLN A 18 -2.86 8.49 5.58
N PHE A 19 -3.02 7.84 4.43
CA PHE A 19 -3.66 8.42 3.25
C PHE A 19 -5.20 8.30 3.25
N GLY A 20 -5.79 7.76 4.33
CA GLY A 20 -7.23 7.60 4.48
C GLY A 20 -7.79 6.28 3.94
N PHE A 21 -6.95 5.28 3.67
CA PHE A 21 -7.43 3.95 3.29
C PHE A 21 -7.88 3.14 4.51
N GLU A 22 -9.03 2.48 4.38
CA GLU A 22 -9.61 1.59 5.38
C GLU A 22 -9.37 0.11 5.06
N GLY A 23 -9.27 -0.73 6.09
CA GLY A 23 -9.03 -2.17 5.99
C GLY A 23 -7.73 -2.62 6.67
N PRO A 24 -7.14 -3.77 6.25
CA PRO A 24 -7.55 -4.61 5.11
C PRO A 24 -8.91 -5.31 5.29
N ARG A 25 -9.58 -5.57 4.17
CA ARG A 25 -10.78 -6.42 4.09
C ARG A 25 -10.48 -7.69 3.29
N PRO A 26 -11.08 -8.84 3.63
CA PRO A 26 -10.86 -10.09 2.90
C PRO A 26 -11.45 -9.98 1.50
N GLY A 27 -10.69 -10.40 0.48
CA GLY A 27 -11.11 -10.34 -0.92
C GLY A 27 -10.74 -11.60 -1.67
N GLY A 28 -11.48 -12.70 -1.45
CA GLY A 28 -11.24 -13.98 -2.13
C GLY A 28 -9.79 -14.47 -2.01
N ASN A 29 -8.96 -14.11 -3.00
CA ASN A 29 -7.54 -14.46 -3.07
C ASN A 29 -6.59 -13.46 -2.37
N HIS A 30 -6.96 -12.18 -2.28
CA HIS A 30 -6.11 -11.11 -1.74
C HIS A 30 -6.91 -10.15 -0.87
N GLU A 31 -6.35 -9.80 0.29
CA GLU A 31 -6.88 -8.68 1.07
C GLU A 31 -6.78 -7.37 0.27
N TYR A 32 -7.68 -6.43 0.52
CA TYR A 32 -7.65 -5.11 -0.12
C TYR A 32 -7.99 -4.01 0.88
N MET A 33 -7.60 -2.78 0.54
CA MET A 33 -7.98 -1.56 1.26
C MET A 33 -8.82 -0.65 0.37
N ILE A 34 -9.70 0.14 0.96
CA ILE A 34 -10.61 1.05 0.25
C ILE A 34 -10.42 2.48 0.73
N LYS A 35 -10.43 3.43 -0.21
CA LYS A 35 -10.62 4.86 0.07
C LYS A 35 -11.64 5.40 -0.94
N ASP A 36 -12.77 5.91 -0.47
CA ASP A 36 -13.88 6.35 -1.33
C ASP A 36 -14.27 5.27 -2.35
N ASN A 37 -14.10 5.55 -3.65
CA ASN A 37 -14.37 4.61 -4.75
C ASN A 37 -13.12 3.85 -5.24
N THR A 38 -11.97 4.04 -4.60
CA THR A 38 -10.69 3.43 -4.96
C THR A 38 -10.43 2.20 -4.11
N ARG A 39 -10.20 1.06 -4.77
CA ARG A 39 -9.78 -0.19 -4.12
C ARG A 39 -8.34 -0.50 -4.48
N VAL A 40 -7.54 -0.88 -3.48
CA VAL A 40 -6.13 -1.26 -3.64
C VAL A 40 -5.94 -2.67 -3.08
N TYR A 41 -5.58 -3.61 -3.94
CA TYR A 41 -5.26 -4.98 -3.51
C TYR A 41 -3.89 -5.01 -2.85
N LEU A 42 -3.83 -5.70 -1.71
CA LEU A 42 -2.58 -5.94 -1.00
C LEU A 42 -1.99 -7.27 -1.47
N PRO A 43 -0.67 -7.35 -1.69
CA PRO A 43 -0.03 -8.63 -1.90
C PRO A 43 -0.22 -9.53 -0.68
N ASN A 44 -0.24 -10.84 -0.94
CA ASN A 44 -0.35 -11.82 0.12
C ASN A 44 0.80 -11.71 1.12
N PRO A 45 0.56 -12.04 2.40
CA PRO A 45 1.59 -12.07 3.42
C PRO A 45 2.61 -13.17 3.08
N HIS A 46 3.69 -12.78 2.42
CA HIS A 46 4.90 -13.59 2.26
C HIS A 46 5.96 -13.11 3.26
N GLU A 47 6.97 -13.93 3.55
CA GLU A 47 8.07 -13.56 4.47
C GLU A 47 8.97 -12.43 3.93
N GLY A 48 8.83 -12.08 2.65
CA GLY A 48 9.65 -11.08 1.96
C GLY A 48 9.09 -9.65 1.96
N GLU A 49 9.97 -8.71 1.62
CA GLU A 49 9.59 -7.32 1.39
C GLU A 49 8.88 -7.13 0.04
N ILE A 50 7.96 -6.19 0.00
CA ILE A 50 7.32 -5.73 -1.24
C ILE A 50 8.36 -4.92 -1.99
N GLY A 51 8.87 -5.47 -3.09
CA GLY A 51 9.85 -4.79 -3.93
C GLY A 51 9.35 -3.47 -4.50
N ARG A 52 10.29 -2.57 -4.82
CA ARG A 52 10.02 -1.21 -5.33
C ARG A 52 9.04 -1.18 -6.51
N SER A 53 9.13 -2.13 -7.44
CA SER A 53 8.25 -2.20 -8.62
C SER A 53 6.80 -2.51 -8.24
N LEU A 54 6.59 -3.43 -7.29
CA LEU A 54 5.25 -3.75 -6.80
C LEU A 54 4.68 -2.59 -5.98
N LEU A 55 5.50 -1.97 -5.11
CA LEU A 55 5.10 -0.77 -4.39
C LEU A 55 4.66 0.34 -5.37
N ALA A 56 5.43 0.59 -6.44
CA ALA A 56 5.08 1.59 -7.45
C ALA A 56 3.70 1.35 -8.08
N ARG A 57 3.36 0.08 -8.39
CA ARG A 57 2.06 -0.29 -8.96
C ARG A 57 0.92 -0.07 -7.97
N ILE A 58 1.15 -0.41 -6.70
CA ILE A 58 0.18 -0.22 -5.61
C ILE A 58 -0.09 1.28 -5.41
N LEU A 59 0.96 2.12 -5.30
CA LEU A 59 0.79 3.56 -5.14
C LEU A 59 0.10 4.22 -6.33
N ARG A 60 0.42 3.79 -7.55
CA ARG A 60 -0.26 4.25 -8.77
C ARG A 60 -1.75 3.91 -8.75
N GLN A 61 -2.13 2.69 -8.34
CA GLN A 61 -3.53 2.30 -8.19
C GLN A 61 -4.23 3.09 -7.08
N ALA A 62 -3.49 3.43 -6.02
CA ALA A 62 -3.98 4.25 -4.91
C ALA A 62 -4.10 5.74 -5.25
N GLY A 63 -3.61 6.17 -6.42
CA GLY A 63 -3.52 7.60 -6.78
C GLY A 63 -2.56 8.40 -5.90
N ILE A 64 -1.54 7.75 -5.34
CA ILE A 64 -0.54 8.37 -4.46
C ILE A 64 0.74 8.59 -5.26
N ASP A 65 1.18 9.84 -5.36
CA ASP A 65 2.44 10.17 -6.00
C ASP A 65 3.64 9.80 -5.11
N ARG A 66 4.78 9.48 -5.74
CA ARG A 66 6.02 9.17 -5.01
C ARG A 66 6.40 10.27 -4.02
N ASN A 67 6.24 11.53 -4.42
CA ASN A 67 6.58 12.67 -3.57
C ASN A 67 5.65 12.77 -2.35
N GLU A 68 4.37 12.42 -2.49
CA GLU A 68 3.44 12.39 -1.36
C GLU A 68 3.78 11.24 -0.41
N TRP A 69 4.10 10.07 -0.99
CA TRP A 69 4.55 8.91 -0.24
C TRP A 69 5.78 9.22 0.62
N GLU A 70 6.84 9.78 0.01
CA GLU A 70 8.08 10.08 0.71
C GLU A 70 7.92 11.21 1.75
N LYS A 71 6.89 12.07 1.63
CA LYS A 71 6.57 13.15 2.59
C LYS A 71 5.88 12.68 3.88
N LEU A 72 5.35 11.46 3.92
CA LEU A 72 4.76 10.92 5.14
C LEU A 72 5.81 10.91 6.27
N LYS A 73 5.52 11.56 7.39
CA LYS A 73 6.42 11.56 8.56
C LYS A 73 6.36 10.21 9.27
#